data_AF-A0A2H4EC07-F1
#
_entry.id   AF-A0A2H4EC07-F1
#
_cell.length_a   1.000
_cell.length_b   1.000
_cell.length_c   1.000
_cell.angle_alpha   90.00
_cell.angle_beta   90.00
_cell.angle_gamma   90.00
#
_symmetry.space_group_name_H-M   'P 1'
#
loop_
_entity.id
_entity.type
_entity.pdbx_description
1 polymer ?
#
loop_
_entity_poly.entity_id
_entity_poly.type
_entity_poly.pdbx_seq_one_letter_code
_entity_poly.pdbx_strand_id
1 'polypeptide(L)' 'MDGIKLFFGVKVIAMNSHRPPGKGRRKGPIMRHTMHYRRMIITIQPGYSIPPLIEKRT' A
#
# COMPACT_ATOMS: atom_id res chain seq x y z
N MET A 1 4.91 12.45 -1.91
CA MET A 1 4.77 11.88 -0.56
C MET A 1 3.92 12.78 0.33
N ASP A 2 4.02 14.10 0.14
CA ASP A 2 3.27 15.11 0.88
C ASP A 2 1.76 15.06 0.64
N GLY A 3 1.33 14.48 -0.49
CA GLY A 3 -0.09 14.25 -0.78
C GLY A 3 -0.79 13.38 0.27
N ILE A 4 -0.16 12.34 0.82
CA ILE A 4 -0.78 11.51 1.87
C ILE A 4 -0.90 12.31 3.18
N LYS A 5 0.13 13.09 3.51
CA LYS A 5 0.16 13.97 4.68
C LYS A 5 -0.96 15.00 4.62
N LEU A 6 -1.14 15.63 3.45
CA LEU A 6 -2.15 16.66 3.23
C LEU A 6 -3.56 16.08 3.11
N PHE A 7 -3.75 15.00 2.36
CA PHE A 7 -5.06 14.42 2.08
C PHE A 7 -5.70 13.77 3.31
N PHE A 8 -4.90 13.10 4.14
CA PHE A 8 -5.40 12.43 5.35
C PHE A 8 -5.12 13.22 6.63
N GLY A 9 -4.44 14.37 6.57
CA GLY A 9 -4.11 15.17 7.74
C GLY A 9 -3.22 14.45 8.77
N VAL A 10 -2.43 13.46 8.35
CA VAL A 10 -1.62 12.61 9.25
C VAL A 10 -0.16 13.02 9.28
N LYS A 11 0.48 12.93 10.45
CA LYS A 11 1.93 13.11 10.54
C LYS A 11 2.67 11.79 10.27
N VAL A 12 3.27 11.70 9.08
CA VAL A 12 4.16 10.58 8.72
C VAL A 12 5.57 10.79 9.31
N ILE A 13 6.07 9.75 9.98
CA ILE A 13 7.41 9.68 10.59
C ILE A 13 8.41 9.00 9.65
N ALA A 14 8.00 7.91 9.02
CA ALA A 14 8.85 7.15 8.10
C ALA A 14 8.06 6.66 6.89
N MET A 15 8.76 6.51 5.77
CA MET A 15 8.20 5.95 4.54
C MET A 15 9.22 4.98 3.94
N ASN A 16 8.81 3.73 3.81
CA ASN A 16 9.61 2.67 3.23
C ASN A 16 8.97 2.23 1.92
N SER A 17 9.76 2.16 0.86
CA SER A 17 9.31 1.62 -0.42
C SER A 17 10.10 0.37 -0.75
N HIS A 18 9.42 -0.69 -1.14
CA HIS A 18 10.08 -1.89 -1.65
C HIS A 18 9.27 -2.51 -2.78
N ARG A 19 9.91 -3.36 -3.57
CA ARG A 19 9.23 -4.19 -4.57
C ARG A 19 8.91 -5.52 -3.91
N PRO A 20 7.62 -5.83 -3.67
CA PRO A 20 7.27 -7.15 -3.19
C PRO A 20 7.72 -8.20 -4.21
N PRO A 21 8.18 -9.38 -3.77
CA PRO A 21 8.50 -10.44 -4.69
C PRO A 21 7.26 -10.75 -5.54
N GLY A 22 7.44 -10.78 -6.85
CA GLY A 22 6.38 -11.12 -7.79
C GLY A 22 5.91 -12.54 -7.49
N LYS A 23 4.72 -12.68 -6.91
CA LYS A 23 4.13 -13.99 -6.65
C LYS A 23 3.61 -14.51 -7.99
N GLY A 24 4.40 -15.37 -8.65
CA GLY A 24 4.00 -16.04 -9.89
C GLY A 24 2.73 -16.83 -9.63
N ARG A 25 1.58 -16.30 -10.05
CA ARG A 25 0.29 -16.98 -9.91
C ARG A 25 -0.02 -17.68 -11.22
N ARG A 26 0.17 -18.99 -11.27
CA ARG A 26 -0.28 -19.81 -12.40
C ARG A 26 -1.80 -19.91 -12.36
N LYS A 27 -2.48 -19.57 -13.46
CA LYS A 27 -3.91 -19.86 -13.65
C LYS A 27 -4.01 -20.76 -14.88
N GLY A 28 -4.26 -22.05 -14.66
CA GLY A 28 -4.27 -23.04 -15.74
C GLY A 28 -2.88 -23.25 -16.37
N PRO A 29 -2.78 -23.56 -17.68
CA PRO A 29 -1.49 -23.71 -18.35
C PRO A 29 -0.71 -22.38 -18.49
N ILE A 30 -1.34 -21.23 -18.21
CA ILE A 30 -0.75 -19.90 -18.41
C ILE A 30 -0.15 -19.38 -17.09
N MET A 31 1.14 -19.04 -17.13
CA MET A 31 1.83 -18.31 -16.07
C MET A 31 1.42 -16.84 -16.13
N ARG A 32 0.77 -16.30 -15.09
CA ARG A 32 0.51 -14.86 -15.05
C ARG A 32 1.79 -14.14 -14.65
N HIS A 33 2.24 -13.23 -15.51
CA HIS A 33 3.21 -12.21 -15.12
C HIS A 33 2.55 -11.30 -14.09
N THR A 34 3.11 -11.28 -12.88
CA THR A 34 2.64 -10.43 -11.80
C THR A 34 2.98 -8.98 -12.15
N MET A 35 2.02 -8.07 -12.02
CA MET A 35 2.29 -6.64 -12.22
C MET A 35 3.45 -6.21 -11.31
N HIS A 36 4.46 -5.56 -11.88
CA HIS A 36 5.61 -5.05 -11.13
C HIS A 36 5.24 -3.75 -10.42
N TYR A 37 4.51 -3.85 -9.31
CA TYR A 37 4.16 -2.70 -8.48
C TYR A 37 5.16 -2.50 -7.34
N ARG A 38 5.26 -1.26 -6.85
CA ARG A 38 5.99 -0.92 -5.61
C ARG A 38 4.99 -0.80 -4.47
N ARG A 39 5.36 -1.33 -3.30
CA ARG A 39 4.58 -1.19 -2.07
C ARG A 39 5.22 -0.09 -1.22
N MET A 40 4.42 0.90 -0.83
CA MET A 40 4.81 1.89 0.17
C MET A 40 4.24 1.49 1.52
N ILE A 41 5.12 1.40 2.52
CA ILE A 41 4.78 1.22 3.93
C ILE A 41 5.06 2.56 4.60
N ILE A 42 4.03 3.18 5.15
CA ILE A 42 4.15 4.46 5.87
C ILE A 42 3.99 4.20 7.36
N THR A 43 4.85 4.82 8.16
CA THR A 43 4.75 4.83 9.62
C THR A 43 4.25 6.19 10.03
N ILE A 44 3.06 6.23 10.63
CA ILE A 44 2.44 7.45 11.14
C ILE A 44 2.76 7.62 12.63
N GLN A 45 2.70 8.87 13.10
CA GLN A 45 2.81 9.14 14.52
C GLN A 45 1.64 8.48 15.27
N PRO A 46 1.89 7.83 16.42
CA PRO A 46 0.81 7.31 17.26
C PRO A 46 -0.15 8.44 17.64
N GLY A 47 -1.44 8.13 17.65
CA GLY A 47 -2.53 9.12 17.82
C GLY A 47 -3.17 9.58 16.51
N TYR A 48 -2.57 9.29 15.36
CA TYR A 48 -3.20 9.46 14.05
C TYR A 48 -3.79 8.14 13.55
N SER A 49 -4.88 8.21 12.78
CA SER A 49 -5.49 7.08 12.10
C SER A 49 -5.80 7.44 10.65
N ILE A 50 -5.63 6.49 9.74
CA ILE A 50 -6.00 6.65 8.33
C ILE A 50 -7.31 5.89 8.13
N PRO A 51 -8.40 6.54 7.68
CA PRO A 51 -9.64 5.85 7.40
C PRO A 51 -9.43 4.77 6.33
N PRO A 52 -10.07 3.59 6.46
CA PRO A 52 -9.96 2.55 5.44
C PRO A 52 -10.44 3.09 4.09
N LEU A 53 -9.61 2.98 3.05
CA LEU A 53 -9.95 3.41 1.69
C LEU A 53 -10.97 2.47 1.00
N ILE A 54 -11.26 1.34 1.63
CA ILE A 54 -12.24 0.36 1.15
C ILE A 54 -13.43 0.47 2.11
N GLU A 55 -14.55 0.96 1.60
CA GLU A 55 -15.83 0.87 2.30
C GLU A 55 -16.09 -0.61 2.61
N LYS A 56 -16.10 -0.97 3.89
CA LYS A 56 -16.63 -2.27 4.30
C LYS A 56 -18.13 -2.23 4.00
N ARG A 57 -18.53 -2.74 2.84
CA ARG A 57 -19.92 -3.13 2.61
C ARG A 57 -20.26 -4.18 3.67
N THR A 58 -21.02 -3.74 4.66
CA THR A 58 -21.62 -4.60 5.68
C THR A 58 -22.93 -5.11 5.13
#